data_AF-A0A2M6Y3V8-F1
#
_entry.id   AF-A0A2M6Y3V8-F1
#
_cell.length_a   1.000
_cell.length_b   1.000
_cell.length_c   1.000
_cell.angle_alpha   90.00
_cell.angle_beta   90.00
_cell.angle_gamma   90.00
#
_symmetry.space_group_name_H-M   'P 1'
#
loop_
_entity.id
_entity.type
_entity.pdbx_description
1 polymer ?
#
loop_
_entity_poly.entity_id
_entity_poly.type
_entity_poly.pdbx_seq_one_letter_code
_entity_poly.pdbx_strand_id
1 'polypeptide(L)'
;MSSIEDVANVPKLMAVALAAAFYGLGSGYWLFLPMAGKLKHRSEEELFVKEIIIRGVLLLQSGSTPSVVEANLKAYLEPSKRLSVKKEAKPAPEAAPGGAPGAGTGAA
;
A
#
# COMPACT_ATOMS: atom_id res chain seq x y z
N MET A 1 -56.96 8.06 8.03
CA MET A 1 -57.47 7.45 6.78
C MET A 1 -58.26 8.51 6.03
N SER A 2 -57.58 9.48 5.47
CA SER A 2 -58.16 10.55 4.66
C SER A 2 -57.39 10.59 3.35
N SER A 3 -58.11 10.69 2.23
CA SER A 3 -57.62 10.63 0.82
C SER A 3 -57.68 9.24 0.16
N ILE A 4 -58.88 8.65 0.08
CA ILE A 4 -59.21 7.67 -0.98
C ILE A 4 -59.88 8.38 -2.17
N GLU A 5 -60.30 9.64 -2.02
CA GLU A 5 -61.04 10.40 -3.03
C GLU A 5 -60.23 10.83 -4.26
N ASP A 6 -58.92 10.60 -4.27
CA ASP A 6 -58.09 10.95 -5.41
C ASP A 6 -57.20 9.79 -5.85
N VAL A 7 -57.86 8.68 -6.22
CA VAL A 7 -57.23 7.54 -6.89
C VAL A 7 -56.44 8.01 -8.13
N ALA A 8 -56.80 9.14 -8.74
CA ALA A 8 -56.08 9.74 -9.86
C ALA A 8 -54.70 10.34 -9.47
N ASN A 9 -54.48 10.71 -8.21
CA ASN A 9 -53.19 11.19 -7.71
C ASN A 9 -52.28 10.08 -7.13
N VAL A 10 -52.78 8.85 -6.96
CA VAL A 10 -51.98 7.69 -6.54
C VAL A 10 -50.77 7.42 -7.46
N PRO A 11 -50.91 7.46 -8.81
CA PRO A 11 -49.77 7.28 -9.71
C PRO A 11 -48.70 8.36 -9.54
N LYS A 12 -49.09 9.60 -9.22
CA LYS A 12 -48.17 10.72 -9.01
C LYS A 12 -47.32 10.52 -7.75
N LEU A 13 -47.94 10.10 -6.65
CA LEU A 13 -47.24 9.81 -5.39
C LEU A 13 -46.34 8.57 -5.52
N MET A 14 -46.80 7.53 -6.21
CA MET A 14 -46.00 6.33 -6.47
C MET A 14 -44.79 6.64 -7.36
N ALA A 15 -44.95 7.47 -8.39
CA ALA A 15 -43.86 7.88 -9.27
C ALA A 15 -42.74 8.61 -8.49
N VAL A 16 -43.10 9.48 -7.55
CA VAL A 16 -42.12 10.16 -6.68
C VAL A 16 -41.39 9.18 -5.77
N ALA A 17 -42.10 8.22 -5.18
CA ALA A 17 -41.50 7.19 -4.33
C ALA A 17 -40.50 6.31 -5.12
N LEU A 18 -40.86 5.90 -6.34
CA LEU A 18 -39.99 5.14 -7.23
C LEU A 18 -38.79 5.97 -7.72
N ALA A 19 -38.98 7.26 -8.01
CA ALA A 19 -37.88 8.15 -8.36
C ALA A 19 -36.89 8.34 -7.20
N ALA A 20 -37.39 8.47 -5.97
CA ALA A 20 -36.56 8.53 -4.78
C ALA A 20 -35.76 7.23 -4.58
N ALA A 21 -36.38 6.06 -4.78
CA ALA A 21 -35.69 4.78 -4.72
C ALA A 21 -34.64 4.63 -5.83
N PHE A 22 -34.96 5.04 -7.06
CA PHE A 22 -34.02 5.03 -8.19
C PHE A 22 -32.81 5.92 -7.91
N TYR A 23 -33.02 7.14 -7.39
CA TYR A 23 -31.92 8.04 -7.06
C TYR A 23 -31.09 7.54 -5.86
N GLY A 24 -31.74 6.91 -4.87
CA GLY A 24 -31.06 6.29 -3.73
C GLY A 24 -30.17 5.12 -4.14
N LEU A 25 -30.71 4.13 -4.83
CA LEU A 25 -29.92 2.99 -5.31
C LEU A 25 -28.87 3.44 -6.33
N GLY A 26 -29.23 4.30 -7.28
CA GLY A 26 -28.33 4.81 -8.31
C GLY A 26 -27.13 5.56 -7.72
N SER A 27 -27.35 6.48 -6.78
CA SER A 27 -26.27 7.19 -6.10
C SER A 27 -25.43 6.28 -5.20
N GLY A 28 -26.04 5.29 -4.54
CA GLY A 28 -25.33 4.30 -3.73
C GLY A 28 -24.33 3.47 -4.54
N TYR A 29 -24.79 2.87 -5.63
CA TYR A 29 -23.94 2.03 -6.48
C TYR A 29 -22.90 2.85 -7.27
N TRP A 30 -23.25 4.04 -7.73
CA TRP A 30 -22.36 4.81 -8.61
C TRP A 30 -21.39 5.74 -7.88
N LEU A 31 -21.76 6.25 -6.69
CA LEU A 31 -20.92 7.19 -5.95
C LEU A 31 -20.31 6.57 -4.70
N PHE A 32 -21.14 5.96 -3.84
CA PHE A 32 -20.67 5.45 -2.55
C PHE A 32 -19.81 4.18 -2.69
N LEU A 33 -20.17 3.27 -3.58
CA LEU A 33 -19.40 2.05 -3.82
C LEU A 33 -17.95 2.30 -4.28
N PRO A 34 -17.68 3.11 -5.32
CA PRO A 34 -16.31 3.41 -5.72
C PRO A 34 -15.57 4.28 -4.70
N MET A 35 -16.27 5.14 -3.95
CA MET A 35 -15.67 5.91 -2.87
C MET A 35 -15.19 5.02 -1.72
N ALA A 36 -16.01 4.04 -1.32
CA ALA A 36 -15.64 3.04 -0.34
C ALA A 36 -14.45 2.18 -0.82
N GLY A 37 -14.45 1.77 -2.10
CA GLY A 37 -13.33 1.04 -2.70
C GLY A 37 -12.02 1.82 -2.67
N LYS A 38 -12.03 3.11 -3.04
CA LYS A 38 -10.85 3.98 -2.99
C LYS A 38 -10.33 4.15 -1.56
N LEU A 39 -11.23 4.36 -0.59
CA LEU A 39 -10.85 4.52 0.81
C LEU A 39 -10.24 3.23 1.37
N LYS A 40 -10.82 2.07 1.05
CA LYS A 40 -10.29 0.77 1.44
C LYS A 40 -8.90 0.54 0.84
N HIS A 41 -8.71 0.85 -0.45
CA HIS A 41 -7.42 0.70 -1.11
C HIS A 41 -6.33 1.58 -0.46
N ARG A 42 -6.65 2.85 -0.17
CA ARG A 42 -5.75 3.76 0.57
C ARG A 42 -5.42 3.20 1.97
N SER A 43 -6.42 2.65 2.66
CA SER A 43 -6.23 2.06 3.98
C SER A 43 -5.35 0.81 3.93
N GLU A 44 -5.49 -0.05 2.92
CA GLU A 44 -4.64 -1.22 2.70
C GLU A 44 -3.18 -0.82 2.44
N GLU A 45 -2.95 0.22 1.64
CA GLU A 45 -1.60 0.76 1.43
C GLU A 45 -0.95 1.27 2.74
N GLU A 46 -1.70 2.00 3.55
CA GLU A 46 -1.21 2.47 4.85
C GLU A 46 -0.92 1.33 5.82
N LEU A 47 -1.79 0.32 5.85
CA LEU A 47 -1.58 -0.87 6.67
C LEU A 47 -0.32 -1.62 6.24
N PHE A 48 -0.10 -1.78 4.93
CA PHE A 48 1.10 -2.40 4.39
C PHE A 48 2.38 -1.69 4.83
N VAL A 49 2.41 -0.35 4.76
CA VAL A 49 3.56 0.44 5.22
C VAL A 49 3.80 0.26 6.72
N LYS A 50 2.74 0.34 7.53
CA LYS A 50 2.83 0.15 8.99
C LYS A 50 3.30 -1.26 9.35
N GLU A 51 2.85 -2.28 8.61
CA GLU A 51 3.28 -3.66 8.80
C GLU A 51 4.77 -3.85 8.52
N ILE A 52 5.31 -3.24 7.46
CA ILE A 52 6.75 -3.26 7.17
C ILE A 52 7.54 -2.61 8.31
N ILE A 53 7.08 -1.46 8.83
CA ILE A 53 7.73 -0.77 9.94
C ILE A 53 7.78 -1.67 11.18
N ILE A 54 6.65 -2.30 11.54
CA ILE A 54 6.56 -3.21 12.70
C ILE A 54 7.51 -4.39 12.52
N ARG A 55 7.51 -5.05 11.35
CA ARG A 55 8.44 -6.13 11.04
C ARG A 55 9.90 -5.67 11.13
N GLY A 56 10.21 -4.48 10.64
CA GLY A 56 11.55 -3.88 10.74
C GLY A 56 11.99 -3.67 12.20
N VAL A 57 11.13 -3.09 13.04
CA VAL A 57 11.42 -2.90 14.47
C VAL A 57 11.60 -4.23 15.19
N LEU A 58 10.80 -5.24 14.85
CA LEU A 58 10.90 -6.59 15.44
C LEU A 58 12.22 -7.28 15.05
N LEU A 59 12.69 -7.08 13.81
CA LEU A 59 14.01 -7.54 13.36
C LEU A 59 15.15 -6.84 14.10
N LEU A 60 15.05 -5.53 14.35
CA LEU A 60 16.01 -4.80 15.20
C LEU A 60 16.04 -5.36 16.63
N GLN A 61 14.87 -5.59 17.23
CA GLN A 61 14.77 -6.14 18.58
C GLN A 61 15.36 -7.55 18.70
N SER A 62 15.21 -8.37 17.66
CA SER A 62 15.75 -9.73 17.62
C SER A 62 17.28 -9.80 17.49
N GLY A 63 17.97 -8.66 17.40
CA GLY A 63 19.43 -8.61 17.28
C GLY A 63 19.98 -9.10 15.93
N SER A 64 19.15 -9.09 14.89
CA SER A 64 19.57 -9.51 13.54
C SER A 64 20.55 -8.50 12.92
N THR A 65 21.55 -9.00 12.18
CA THR A 65 22.60 -8.15 11.60
C THR A 65 22.02 -7.14 10.61
N PRO A 66 22.50 -5.89 10.58
CA PRO A 66 21.88 -4.81 9.80
C PRO A 66 21.78 -5.12 8.29
N SER A 67 22.69 -5.96 7.76
CA SER A 67 22.63 -6.46 6.38
C SER A 67 21.39 -7.33 6.10
N VAL A 68 20.96 -8.14 7.07
CA VAL A 68 19.76 -9.01 6.96
C VAL A 68 18.47 -8.19 7.11
N VAL A 69 18.49 -7.17 7.96
CA VAL A 69 17.39 -6.19 8.11
C VAL A 69 17.19 -5.44 6.79
N GLU A 70 18.26 -4.93 6.19
CA GLU A 70 18.19 -4.26 4.88
C GLU A 70 17.70 -5.18 3.76
N ALA A 71 18.15 -6.44 3.72
CA ALA A 71 17.71 -7.39 2.70
C ALA A 71 16.21 -7.70 2.82
N ASN A 72 15.69 -7.85 4.04
CA ASN A 72 14.25 -8.04 4.28
C ASN A 72 13.44 -6.81 3.91
N LEU A 73 13.85 -5.60 4.34
CA LEU A 73 13.15 -4.37 3.97
C LEU A 73 13.19 -4.14 2.45
N LYS A 74 14.33 -4.38 1.77
CA LYS A 74 14.45 -4.31 0.31
C LYS A 74 13.56 -5.33 -0.41
N ALA A 75 13.21 -6.44 0.22
CA ALA A 75 12.31 -7.45 -0.34
C ALA A 75 10.84 -7.01 -0.40
N TYR A 76 10.40 -6.12 0.50
CA TYR A 76 9.03 -5.57 0.50
C TYR A 76 8.85 -4.36 -0.42
N LEU A 77 9.93 -3.79 -0.97
CA LEU A 77 9.80 -2.76 -2.01
C LEU A 77 9.42 -3.39 -3.35
N GLU A 78 8.45 -2.78 -4.05
CA GLU A 78 8.14 -3.09 -5.44
C GLU A 78 9.38 -2.90 -6.33
N PRO A 79 9.60 -3.77 -7.33
CA PRO A 79 10.76 -3.69 -8.25
C PRO A 79 10.94 -2.29 -8.86
N SER A 80 9.84 -1.60 -9.15
CA SER A 80 9.81 -0.25 -9.72
C SER A 80 10.42 0.81 -8.79
N LYS A 81 10.30 0.66 -7.47
CA LYS A 81 10.92 1.55 -6.48
C LYS A 81 12.33 1.09 -6.07
N ARG A 82 12.71 -0.16 -6.36
CA ARG A 82 14.10 -0.63 -6.21
C ARG A 82 15.04 0.08 -7.19
N LEU A 83 14.55 0.45 -8.38
CA LEU A 83 15.33 1.14 -9.41
C LEU A 83 15.67 2.60 -9.05
N SER A 84 14.76 3.31 -8.37
CA SER A 84 15.03 4.67 -7.88
C SER A 84 16.08 4.70 -6.77
N VAL A 85 16.10 3.69 -5.89
CA VAL A 85 17.15 3.54 -4.86
C VAL A 85 18.49 3.12 -5.50
N LYS A 86 18.46 2.29 -6.55
CA LYS A 86 19.69 1.87 -7.26
C LYS A 86 20.32 2.98 -8.12
N LYS A 87 19.57 4.04 -8.47
CA LYS A 87 20.11 5.21 -9.18
C LYS A 87 21.02 6.08 -8.30
N GLU A 88 20.84 6.05 -6.98
CA GLU A 88 21.71 6.78 -6.03
C GLU A 88 22.85 5.91 -5.46
N ALA A 89 22.81 4.60 -5.63
CA ALA A 89 23.91 3.70 -5.27
C ALA A 89 24.76 3.31 -6.49
N LYS A 90 25.38 4.29 -7.16
CA LYS A 90 26.55 4.03 -8.02
C LYS A 90 27.79 3.98 -7.11
N PRO A 91 28.59 2.90 -7.16
CA PRO A 91 29.57 2.55 -6.12
C PRO A 91 30.80 3.45 -6.22
N ALA A 92 31.22 4.02 -5.08
CA ALA A 92 32.55 4.58 -4.91
C ALA A 92 33.39 3.59 -4.07
N PRO A 93 34.63 3.27 -4.50
CA PRO A 93 35.44 2.20 -3.95
C PRO A 93 36.25 2.67 -2.74
N GLU A 94 36.00 2.08 -1.57
CA GLU A 94 36.86 2.16 -0.38
C GLU A 94 36.38 1.04 0.56
N ALA A 95 37.16 0.18 1.18
CA ALA A 95 38.60 0.07 1.32
C ALA A 95 38.91 -1.42 1.49
N ALA A 96 39.91 -1.94 0.78
CA ALA A 96 40.54 -3.20 1.16
C ALA A 96 41.39 -2.91 2.41
N PRO A 97 41.16 -3.59 3.55
CA PRO A 97 42.07 -3.47 4.67
C PRO A 97 43.35 -4.23 4.32
N GLY A 98 44.48 -3.54 4.40
CA GLY A 98 45.79 -4.15 4.36
C GLY A 98 45.99 -5.13 5.51
N GLY A 99 46.78 -6.17 5.26
CA GLY A 99 47.19 -7.14 6.26
C GLY A 99 47.48 -8.51 5.67
N ALA A 100 48.56 -8.64 4.91
CA ALA A 100 49.19 -9.94 4.70
C ALA A 100 50.65 -9.85 5.19
N PRO A 101 51.07 -10.74 6.10
CA PRO A 101 52.44 -10.77 6.63
C PRO A 101 53.41 -11.29 5.57
N GLY A 102 54.66 -10.85 5.65
CA GLY A 102 55.72 -11.29 4.77
C GLY A 102 55.96 -12.80 4.84
N ALA A 103 56.21 -13.39 3.68
CA ALA A 103 57.05 -14.58 3.53
C ALA A 103 57.84 -14.38 2.23
N GLY A 104 59.17 -14.31 2.36
CA GLY A 104 60.08 -14.19 1.24
C GLY A 104 60.24 -15.51 0.47
N THR A 105 61.30 -15.52 -0.35
CA THR A 105 61.74 -16.56 -1.31
C THR A 105 60.96 -16.48 -2.64
N GLY A 106 61.55 -16.20 -3.80
CA GLY A 106 62.93 -16.35 -4.26
C GLY A 106 63.09 -17.70 -4.95
N ALA A 107 62.68 -17.81 -6.21
CA ALA A 107 63.10 -18.87 -7.15
C ALA A 107 62.61 -18.59 -8.58
N ALA A 108 63.51 -18.87 -9.53
CA ALA A 108 63.42 -18.88 -10.99
C ALA A 108 63.63 -17.55 -11.72
#